data_AF-A0A009ZD89-F1
#
_entry.id   AF-A0A009ZD89-F1
#
_cell.length_a   1.000
_cell.length_b   1.000
_cell.length_c   1.000
_cell.angle_alpha   90.00
_cell.angle_beta   90.00
_cell.angle_gamma   90.00
#
_symmetry.space_group_name_H-M   'P 1'
#
loop_
_entity.id
_entity.type
_entity.pdbx_description
1 polymer ?
#
loop_
_entity_poly.entity_id
_entity_poly.type
_entity_poly.pdbx_seq_one_letter_code
_entity_poly.pdbx_strand_id
1 'polypeptide(L)' 'MQQSRPEFKQQAIDYALSNSHEPIAAIARKLGVGYSTLDKWIREVSVR' A
#
# COMPACT_ATOMS: atom_id res chain seq x y z
N MET A 1 -1.34 -20.87 8.38
CA MET A 1 -0.61 -19.60 8.53
C MET A 1 -1.43 -18.52 7.82
N GLN A 2 -2.29 -17.80 8.54
CA GLN A 2 -2.96 -16.62 7.99
C GLN A 2 -2.00 -15.46 8.28
N GLN A 3 -1.35 -14.90 7.26
CA GLN A 3 -0.59 -13.66 7.42
C GLN A 3 -1.52 -12.65 8.07
N SER A 4 -1.08 -12.09 9.18
CA SER A 4 -1.90 -11.14 9.90
C SER A 4 -2.08 -9.91 8.99
N ARG A 5 -3.33 -9.49 8.76
CA ARG A 5 -3.67 -8.33 7.90
C ARG A 5 -2.81 -7.06 8.15
N PRO A 6 -2.27 -6.80 9.37
CA PRO A 6 -1.34 -5.70 9.60
C PRO A 6 -0.02 -5.78 8.81
N GLU A 7 0.57 -6.98 8.68
CA GLU A 7 1.86 -7.16 7.99
C GLU A 7 1.74 -6.87 6.49
N PHE A 8 0.64 -7.35 5.88
CA PHE A 8 0.34 -7.07 4.48
C PHE A 8 0.12 -5.57 4.24
N LYS A 9 -0.61 -4.89 5.13
CA LYS A 9 -0.83 -3.45 5.04
C LYS A 9 0.51 -2.69 5.05
N GLN A 10 1.40 -3.01 5.98
CA GLN A 10 2.70 -2.34 6.07
C GLN A 10 3.56 -2.61 4.83
N GLN A 11 3.65 -3.87 4.38
CA GLN A 11 4.40 -4.23 3.16
C GLN A 11 3.86 -3.51 1.92
N ALA A 12 2.54 -3.39 1.79
CA ALA A 12 1.91 -2.67 0.68
C ALA A 12 2.27 -1.16 0.70
N ILE A 13 2.30 -0.55 1.89
CA ILE A 13 2.71 0.84 2.07
C ILE A 13 4.19 1.01 1.73
N ASP A 14 5.07 0.18 2.30
CA ASP A 14 6.52 0.26 2.08
C ASP A 14 6.89 0.07 0.61
N TYR A 15 6.20 -0.86 -0.07
CA TYR A 15 6.37 -1.07 -1.50
C TYR A 15 5.92 0.14 -2.31
N ALA A 16 4.77 0.74 -1.97
CA ALA A 16 4.29 1.93 -2.67
C ALA A 16 5.22 3.15 -2.47
N LEU A 17 5.72 3.35 -1.26
CA LEU A 17 6.68 4.42 -0.95
C LEU A 17 8.02 4.22 -1.66
N SER A 18 8.52 2.98 -1.71
CA SER A 18 9.76 2.63 -2.42
C SER A 18 9.63 2.72 -3.94
N ASN A 19 8.42 2.57 -4.48
CA ASN A 19 8.12 2.65 -5.91
C ASN A 19 7.34 3.93 -6.26
N SER A 20 7.64 5.05 -5.59
CA SER A 20 6.94 6.33 -5.77
C SER A 20 7.05 6.95 -7.19
N HIS A 21 7.92 6.40 -8.03
CA HIS A 21 8.00 6.72 -9.46
C HIS A 21 6.86 6.11 -10.28
N GLU A 22 6.20 5.07 -9.78
CA GLU A 22 5.04 4.46 -10.42
C GLU A 22 3.73 5.09 -9.92
N PRO A 23 2.70 5.20 -10.76
CA PRO A 23 1.38 5.62 -10.31
C PRO A 23 0.83 4.66 -9.25
N ILE A 24 0.26 5.20 -8.17
CA ILE A 24 -0.35 4.41 -7.07
C ILE A 24 -1.40 3.42 -7.61
N ALA A 25 -2.15 3.78 -8.65
CA ALA A 25 -3.11 2.89 -9.30
C ALA A 25 -2.46 1.64 -9.92
N ALA A 26 -1.27 1.78 -10.50
CA ALA A 26 -0.52 0.66 -11.06
C ALA A 26 0.01 -0.25 -9.94
N ILE A 27 0.53 0.35 -8.86
CA ILE A 27 1.01 -0.38 -7.67
C ILE A 27 -0.13 -1.14 -6.99
N ALA A 28 -1.28 -0.49 -6.78
CA ALA A 28 -2.48 -1.10 -6.18
C ALA A 28 -2.93 -2.34 -6.96
N ARG A 29 -2.95 -2.24 -8.30
CA ARG A 29 -3.28 -3.37 -9.17
C ARG A 29 -2.28 -4.53 -9.05
N LYS A 30 -0.98 -4.26 -8.95
CA LYS A 30 0.06 -5.30 -8.74
C LYS A 30 -0.13 -6.03 -7.40
N LEU A 31 -0.49 -5.28 -6.36
CA LEU A 31 -0.69 -5.80 -5.00
C LEU A 31 -2.05 -6.47 -4.80
N GLY A 32 -2.96 -6.38 -5.79
CA GLY A 32 -4.34 -6.88 -5.65
C GLY A 32 -5.17 -6.07 -4.66
N VAL A 33 -4.81 -4.81 -4.42
CA VAL A 33 -5.47 -3.89 -3.48
C VAL A 33 -6.21 -2.82 -4.27
N GLY A 34 -7.35 -2.35 -3.76
CA GLY A 34 -8.05 -1.21 -4.35
C GLY A 34 -7.21 0.07 -4.25
N TYR A 35 -7.25 0.90 -5.30
CA TYR A 35 -6.54 2.19 -5.30
C TYR A 35 -6.85 3.04 -4.06
N SER A 36 -8.14 3.24 -3.75
CA SER A 36 -8.59 4.04 -2.59
C SER A 36 -8.12 3.46 -1.26
N THR A 37 -8.01 2.13 -1.18
CA THR A 37 -7.48 1.44 0.00
C THR A 37 -6.00 1.74 0.19
N LEU A 38 -5.19 1.60 -0.86
CA LEU A 38 -3.76 1.87 -0.79
C LEU A 38 -3.46 3.36 -0.56
N ASP A 39 -4.17 4.26 -1.26
CA ASP A 39 -4.04 5.71 -1.06
C ASP A 39 -4.36 6.12 0.38
N LYS A 40 -5.44 5.59 0.96
CA LYS A 40 -5.78 5.81 2.37
C LYS A 40 -4.68 5.33 3.32
N TRP A 41 -4.15 4.14 3.10
CA TRP A 41 -3.10 3.58 3.94
C TRP A 41 -1.81 4.41 3.91
N ILE A 42 -1.40 4.89 2.74
CA ILE A 42 -0.23 5.77 2.61
C ILE A 42 -0.47 7.09 3.36
N ARG A 43 -1.64 7.72 3.14
CA ARG A 43 -2.00 8.99 3.82
C ARG A 43 -2.04 8.85 5.34
N GLU A 44 -2.54 7.73 5.87
CA GLU A 44 -2.57 7.46 7.32
C GLU A 44 -1.16 7.40 7.93
N VAL A 45 -0.16 6.96 7.18
CA VAL A 45 1.24 6.87 7.65
C VAL A 45 1.98 8.19 7.46
N SER A 46 1.74 8.91 6.36
CA SER A 46 2.40 10.20 6.09
C SER A 46 1.92 11.38 6.96
N VAL A 47 0.78 11.24 7.66
CA VAL A 47 0.25 12.28 8.57
C VAL A 47 0.79 12.14 10.01
N ARG A 48 1.60 11.10 10.28
CA ARG A 48 2.30 10.94 11.56
C ARG A 48 3.63 11.67 11.62
#